data_AF-A0A6P8P844-F1
#
_entry.id   AF-A0A6P8P844-F1
#
_cell.length_a   1.000
_cell.length_b   1.000
_cell.length_c   1.000
_cell.angle_alpha   90.00
_cell.angle_beta   90.00
_cell.angle_gamma   90.00
#
_symmetry.space_group_name_H-M   'P 1'
#
loop_
_entity.id
_entity.type
_entity.pdbx_description
1 polymer ?
#
loop_
_entity_poly.entity_id
_entity_poly.type
_entity_poly.pdbx_seq_one_letter_code
_entity_poly.pdbx_strand_id
1 'polypeptide(L)'
;MDLLEMMALDVADATQVYAAFLVYLDLLEARNWWEVTYRGISELQMICLYGCEREAQSSQVVVPTPVTVSYSQERIRKIMEIACKTENKQNTPMAVILAIVESDSTIVYYKLTDGFVVPEPPECLQDMDNKQWRKKRRKFLK
;
A
#
# COMPACT_ATOMS: atom_id res chain seq x y z
N MET A 1 -14.51 2.65 20.74
CA MET A 1 -13.90 1.35 20.43
C MET A 1 -12.46 1.43 20.89
N ASP A 2 -12.01 0.44 21.65
CA ASP A 2 -10.80 0.56 22.45
C ASP A 2 -9.64 -0.20 21.80
N LEU A 3 -8.43 0.38 21.85
CA LEU A 3 -7.16 -0.24 21.43
C LEU A 3 -7.03 -1.69 21.94
N LEU A 4 -7.56 -1.97 23.13
CA LEU A 4 -7.54 -3.27 23.77
C LEU A 4 -8.30 -4.35 22.98
N GLU A 5 -9.40 -4.00 22.31
CA GLU A 5 -10.14 -4.96 21.46
C GLU A 5 -9.32 -5.38 20.24
N MET A 6 -8.58 -4.44 19.62
CA MET A 6 -7.68 -4.76 18.52
C MET A 6 -6.49 -5.61 18.97
N MET A 7 -5.94 -5.34 20.15
CA MET A 7 -4.89 -6.18 20.75
C MET A 7 -5.39 -7.61 21.04
N ALA A 8 -6.65 -7.75 21.44
CA ALA A 8 -7.26 -9.04 21.76
C ALA A 8 -7.43 -9.98 20.55
N LEU A 9 -7.26 -9.47 19.32
CA LEU A 9 -7.25 -10.31 18.12
C LEU A 9 -6.04 -11.25 18.10
N ASP A 10 -4.93 -10.91 18.76
CA ASP A 10 -3.70 -11.73 18.85
C ASP A 10 -3.15 -12.21 17.50
N VAL A 11 -3.41 -11.44 16.43
CA VAL A 11 -3.00 -11.77 15.06
C VAL A 11 -1.76 -10.97 14.61
N ALA A 12 -1.52 -9.80 15.22
CA ALA A 12 -0.55 -8.84 14.75
C ALA A 12 0.32 -8.30 15.88
N ASP A 13 1.51 -7.81 15.54
CA ASP A 13 2.42 -7.20 16.52
C ASP A 13 1.89 -5.84 17.03
N ALA A 14 2.44 -5.38 18.16
CA ALA A 14 2.01 -4.13 18.80
C ALA A 14 2.15 -2.90 17.89
N THR A 15 3.12 -2.88 16.97
CA THR A 15 3.32 -1.77 16.02
C THR A 15 2.21 -1.75 14.99
N GLN A 16 1.82 -2.91 14.48
CA GLN A 16 0.72 -3.07 13.55
C GLN A 16 -0.62 -2.73 14.21
N VAL A 17 -0.85 -3.17 15.44
CA VAL A 17 -2.05 -2.83 16.21
C VAL A 17 -2.14 -1.33 16.44
N TYR A 18 -1.03 -0.69 16.82
CA TYR A 18 -0.98 0.76 17.00
C TYR A 18 -1.27 1.51 15.68
N ALA A 19 -0.65 1.09 14.57
CA ALA A 19 -0.93 1.65 13.25
C ALA A 19 -2.41 1.45 12.86
N ALA A 20 -2.99 0.28 13.13
CA ALA A 20 -4.40 0.00 12.85
C ALA A 20 -5.35 0.89 13.66
N PHE A 21 -5.01 1.13 14.92
CA PHE A 21 -5.77 2.04 15.78
C PHE A 21 -5.71 3.49 15.29
N LEU A 22 -4.54 4.00 14.91
CA LEU A 22 -4.42 5.36 14.36
C LEU A 22 -5.20 5.51 13.06
N VAL A 23 -5.13 4.52 12.16
CA VAL A 23 -5.89 4.52 10.91
C VAL A 23 -7.39 4.46 11.19
N TYR A 24 -7.83 3.66 12.16
CA TYR A 24 -9.24 3.60 12.58
C TYR A 24 -9.78 4.97 12.99
N LEU A 25 -9.02 5.69 13.83
CA LEU A 25 -9.38 7.03 14.27
C LEU A 25 -9.40 8.03 13.11
N ASP A 26 -8.41 8.02 12.21
CA ASP A 26 -8.41 8.93 11.05
C ASP A 26 -9.60 8.66 10.12
N LEU A 27 -9.92 7.39 9.86
CA LEU A 27 -11.05 7.02 9.01
C LEU A 27 -12.37 7.50 9.63
N LEU A 28 -12.57 7.32 10.94
CA LEU A 28 -13.81 7.72 11.61
C LEU A 28 -13.93 9.22 11.85
N GLU A 29 -12.89 9.85 12.39
CA GLU A 29 -12.98 11.22 12.91
C GLU A 29 -12.56 12.26 11.87
N ALA A 30 -11.47 12.02 11.14
CA ALA A 30 -10.94 12.99 10.18
C ALA A 30 -11.61 12.86 8.81
N ARG A 31 -11.85 11.62 8.35
CA ARG A 31 -12.43 11.33 7.03
C ARG A 31 -13.92 11.02 7.06
N ASN A 32 -14.49 10.80 8.25
CA ASN A 32 -15.91 10.54 8.44
C ASN A 32 -16.44 9.37 7.57
N TRP A 33 -15.67 8.28 7.53
CA TRP A 33 -16.06 7.04 6.86
C TRP A 33 -17.22 6.35 7.59
N TRP A 34 -18.04 5.67 6.80
CA TRP A 34 -19.20 4.93 7.24
C TRP A 34 -18.85 3.46 7.49
N GLU A 35 -19.47 2.90 8.54
CA GLU A 35 -19.41 1.47 8.87
C GLU A 35 -17.98 0.91 8.96
N VAL A 36 -17.06 1.68 9.56
CA VAL A 36 -15.66 1.25 9.72
C VAL A 36 -15.59 0.06 10.69
N THR A 37 -15.26 -1.10 10.14
CA THR A 37 -15.02 -2.35 10.87
C THR A 37 -13.58 -2.80 10.67
N TYR A 38 -13.11 -3.75 11.47
CA TYR A 38 -11.77 -4.30 11.38
C TYR A 38 -11.80 -5.81 11.55
N ARG A 39 -10.79 -6.48 11.01
CA ARG A 39 -10.63 -7.94 11.11
C ARG A 39 -9.15 -8.30 11.17
N GLY A 40 -8.80 -9.20 12.09
CA GLY A 40 -7.51 -9.88 12.08
C GLY A 40 -7.47 -10.95 10.99
N ILE A 41 -6.44 -10.92 10.14
CA ILE A 41 -6.18 -11.92 9.10
C ILE A 41 -4.95 -12.72 9.48
N SER A 42 -5.16 -13.90 10.06
CA SER A 42 -4.09 -14.74 10.61
C SER A 42 -3.08 -15.20 9.56
N GLU A 43 -3.50 -15.44 8.32
CA GLU A 43 -2.63 -15.86 7.21
C GLU A 43 -1.64 -14.78 6.76
N LEU A 44 -1.93 -13.53 7.12
CA LEU A 44 -1.13 -12.36 6.80
C LEU A 44 -0.49 -11.73 8.05
N GLN A 45 -0.87 -12.21 9.23
CA GLN A 45 -0.48 -11.69 10.55
C GLN A 45 -0.68 -10.17 10.65
N MET A 46 -1.86 -9.69 10.25
CA MET A 46 -2.19 -8.27 10.24
C MET A 46 -3.68 -8.02 10.51
N ILE A 47 -3.99 -6.80 10.92
CA ILE A 47 -5.36 -6.29 11.03
C ILE A 47 -5.67 -5.45 9.78
N CYS A 48 -6.79 -5.71 9.13
CA CYS A 48 -7.32 -4.88 8.05
C CYS A 48 -8.60 -4.17 8.49
N LEU A 49 -8.83 -2.97 7.96
CA LEU A 49 -10.05 -2.21 8.16
C LEU A 49 -10.90 -2.23 6.89
N TYR A 50 -12.21 -2.12 7.08
CA TYR A 50 -13.22 -2.18 6.03
C TYR A 50 -14.22 -1.06 6.29
N GLY A 51 -14.56 -0.27 5.28
CA GLY A 51 -15.56 0.78 5.41
C GLY A 51 -15.77 1.55 4.11
N CYS A 52 -16.71 2.50 4.14
CA CYS A 52 -17.11 3.27 2.96
C CYS A 52 -16.82 4.76 3.16
N GLU A 53 -16.18 5.41 2.19
CA GLU A 53 -15.94 6.85 2.24
C GLU A 53 -17.25 7.66 2.17
N ARG A 54 -18.27 7.13 1.48
CA ARG A 54 -19.61 7.73 1.39
C ARG A 54 -20.70 6.68 1.53
N GLU A 55 -21.85 7.12 2.02
CA GLU A 55 -23.07 6.34 2.03
C GLU A 55 -23.37 5.81 0.61
N ALA A 56 -23.66 4.51 0.49
CA ALA A 56 -23.87 3.76 -0.76
C ALA A 56 -22.63 3.45 -1.66
N GLN A 57 -21.39 3.70 -1.21
CA GLN A 57 -20.21 3.13 -1.87
C GLN A 57 -19.96 1.68 -1.46
N SER A 58 -19.20 0.93 -2.28
CA SER A 58 -18.69 -0.39 -1.90
C SER A 58 -17.67 -0.26 -0.79
N SER A 59 -17.67 -1.22 0.15
CA SER A 59 -16.68 -1.25 1.22
C SER A 59 -15.28 -1.38 0.63
N GLN A 60 -14.38 -0.53 1.10
CA GLN A 60 -12.99 -0.51 0.69
C GLN A 60 -12.13 -1.13 1.79
N VAL A 61 -11.13 -1.89 1.37
CA VAL A 61 -10.16 -2.49 2.30
C VAL A 61 -9.03 -1.50 2.53
N VAL A 62 -8.78 -1.18 3.79
CA VAL A 62 -7.65 -0.36 4.24
C VAL A 62 -6.69 -1.23 5.05
N VAL A 63 -5.40 -1.18 4.70
CA VAL A 63 -4.33 -1.96 5.30
C VAL A 63 -3.39 -1.01 6.04
N PRO A 64 -3.45 -0.97 7.37
CA PRO A 64 -2.52 -0.21 8.20
C PRO A 64 -1.10 -0.73 8.03
N THR A 65 -0.21 0.18 7.66
CA THR A 65 1.18 -0.12 7.32
C THR A 65 2.08 0.80 8.11
N PRO A 66 2.79 0.32 9.15
CA PRO A 66 3.87 1.09 9.73
C PRO A 66 4.96 1.38 8.68
N VAL A 67 5.54 2.58 8.67
CA VAL A 67 6.61 2.97 7.72
C VAL A 67 7.83 2.03 7.75
N THR A 68 8.03 1.32 8.86
CA THR A 68 9.11 0.35 9.04
C THR A 68 8.89 -0.97 8.29
N VAL A 69 7.69 -1.23 7.78
CA VAL A 69 7.32 -2.47 7.10
C VAL A 69 7.52 -2.35 5.59
N SER A 70 8.27 -3.29 5.02
CA SER A 70 8.42 -3.43 3.57
C SER A 70 7.45 -4.46 2.98
N TYR A 71 6.83 -4.15 1.84
CA TYR A 71 6.00 -5.10 1.10
C TYR A 71 6.65 -5.54 -0.21
N SER A 72 6.71 -6.85 -0.43
CA SER A 72 6.99 -7.41 -1.75
C SER A 72 5.72 -7.40 -2.61
N GLN A 73 5.89 -7.44 -3.94
CA GLN A 73 4.76 -7.57 -4.88
C GLN A 73 3.93 -8.83 -4.59
N GLU A 74 4.58 -9.95 -4.26
CA GLU A 74 3.92 -11.20 -3.88
C GLU A 74 3.05 -11.01 -2.63
N ARG A 75 3.56 -10.29 -1.62
CA ARG A 75 2.81 -10.02 -0.39
C ARG A 75 1.61 -9.12 -0.66
N ILE A 76 1.77 -8.07 -1.46
CA ILE A 76 0.66 -7.17 -1.86
C ILE A 76 -0.43 -7.96 -2.58
N ARG A 77 -0.04 -8.83 -3.53
CA ARG A 77 -0.99 -9.68 -4.26
C ARG A 77 -1.74 -10.61 -3.31
N LYS A 78 -1.05 -11.23 -2.35
CA LYS A 78 -1.68 -12.08 -1.33
C LYS A 78 -2.63 -11.29 -0.43
N ILE A 79 -2.29 -10.05 -0.08
CA ILE A 79 -3.17 -9.15 0.68
C ILE A 79 -4.44 -8.86 -0.11
N MET A 80 -4.34 -8.46 -1.38
CA MET A 80 -5.51 -8.23 -2.25
C MET A 80 -6.37 -9.48 -2.35
N GLU A 81 -5.74 -10.64 -2.56
CA GLU A 81 -6.46 -11.90 -2.66
C GLU A 81 -7.24 -12.23 -1.38
N ILE A 82 -6.63 -12.17 -0.21
CA ILE A 82 -7.27 -12.60 1.04
C ILE A 82 -8.22 -11.52 1.58
N ALA A 83 -7.79 -10.26 1.58
CA ALA A 83 -8.57 -9.18 2.17
C ALA A 83 -9.78 -8.80 1.32
N CYS A 84 -9.68 -8.86 -0.02
CA CYS A 84 -10.81 -8.56 -0.91
C CYS A 84 -11.77 -9.76 -1.12
N LYS A 85 -11.36 -11.01 -0.85
CA LYS A 85 -12.22 -12.22 -0.97
C LYS A 85 -13.50 -12.19 -0.12
N THR A 86 -13.56 -11.31 0.89
CA THR A 86 -14.75 -11.14 1.72
C THR A 86 -15.89 -10.46 0.95
N GLU A 87 -15.58 -9.64 -0.06
CA GLU A 87 -16.56 -8.96 -0.91
C GLU A 87 -16.80 -9.80 -2.17
N ASN A 88 -17.78 -10.69 -2.12
CA ASN A 88 -18.13 -11.65 -3.16
C ASN A 88 -18.77 -11.00 -4.42
N LYS A 89 -18.17 -9.93 -4.96
CA LYS A 89 -18.56 -9.26 -6.20
C LYS A 89 -17.64 -9.70 -7.32
N GLN A 90 -18.12 -10.64 -8.13
CA GLN A 90 -17.39 -11.32 -9.22
C GLN A 90 -16.85 -10.40 -10.35
N ASN A 91 -17.01 -9.07 -10.30
CA ASN A 91 -16.70 -8.18 -11.42
C ASN A 91 -16.03 -6.83 -11.05
N THR A 92 -15.57 -6.64 -9.81
CA THR A 92 -14.84 -5.42 -9.43
C THR A 92 -13.33 -5.69 -9.36
N PRO A 93 -12.49 -4.84 -9.98
CA PRO A 93 -11.04 -4.98 -9.85
C PRO A 93 -10.65 -4.91 -8.37
N MET A 94 -9.84 -5.87 -7.91
CA MET A 94 -9.37 -5.91 -6.53
C MET A 94 -8.53 -4.66 -6.26
N ALA A 95 -8.92 -3.89 -5.25
CA ALA A 95 -8.21 -2.70 -4.83
C ALA A 95 -8.09 -2.70 -3.30
N VAL A 96 -6.91 -2.33 -2.83
CA VAL A 96 -6.62 -2.15 -1.40
C VAL A 96 -5.97 -0.80 -1.20
N ILE A 97 -6.24 -0.16 -0.07
CA ILE A 97 -5.61 1.10 0.28
C ILE A 97 -4.56 0.80 1.35
N LEU A 98 -3.30 1.10 1.07
CA LEU A 98 -2.27 1.12 2.10
C LEU A 98 -2.35 2.45 2.85
N ALA A 99 -2.60 2.37 4.16
CA ALA A 99 -2.51 3.52 5.04
C ALA A 99 -1.16 3.47 5.75
N ILE A 100 -0.19 4.21 5.21
CA ILE A 100 1.17 4.25 5.72
C ILE A 100 1.23 5.21 6.89
N VAL A 101 1.63 4.70 8.05
CA VAL A 101 1.68 5.42 9.32
C VAL A 101 3.14 5.67 9.69
N GLU A 102 3.49 6.95 9.81
CA GLU A 102 4.79 7.41 10.28
C GLU A 102 4.81 7.55 11.82
N SER A 103 6.00 7.64 12.42
CA SER A 103 6.17 7.69 13.88
C SER A 103 5.59 8.95 14.54
N ASP A 104 5.39 10.03 13.77
CA ASP A 104 4.74 11.25 14.23
C ASP A 104 3.20 11.21 14.11
N SER A 105 2.65 10.03 13.78
CA SER A 105 1.22 9.78 13.51
C SER A 105 0.70 10.35 12.19
N THR A 106 1.58 10.83 11.30
CA THR A 106 1.17 11.19 9.94
C THR A 106 0.72 9.93 9.18
N ILE A 107 -0.44 10.02 8.51
CA ILE A 107 -1.00 8.90 7.72
C ILE A 107 -1.12 9.30 6.25
N VAL A 108 -0.53 8.48 5.38
CA VAL A 108 -0.62 8.64 3.91
C VAL A 108 -1.34 7.46 3.30
N TYR A 109 -2.32 7.75 2.44
CA TYR A 109 -3.17 6.75 1.81
C TYR A 109 -2.76 6.52 0.36
N TYR A 110 -2.34 5.30 0.04
CA TYR A 110 -2.01 4.87 -1.31
C TYR A 110 -2.98 3.80 -1.77
N LYS A 111 -3.74 4.08 -2.83
CA LYS A 111 -4.62 3.10 -3.45
C LYS A 111 -3.84 2.23 -4.41
N LEU A 112 -3.84 0.92 -4.15
CA LEU A 112 -3.25 -0.10 -5.00
C LEU A 112 -4.36 -0.89 -5.68
N THR A 113 -4.24 -1.09 -6.98
CA THR A 113 -5.19 -1.89 -7.79
C THR A 113 -4.46 -3.05 -8.43
N ASP A 114 -5.17 -4.15 -8.69
CA ASP A 114 -4.62 -5.26 -9.47
C ASP A 114 -4.17 -4.80 -10.87
N GLY A 115 -3.18 -5.49 -11.43
CA GLY A 115 -2.50 -5.10 -12.67
C GLY A 115 -1.07 -4.57 -12.49
N PHE A 116 -0.37 -4.95 -11.42
CA PHE A 116 1.06 -4.68 -11.28
C PHE A 116 1.82 -5.39 -12.40
N VAL A 117 2.45 -4.61 -13.28
CA VAL A 117 3.35 -5.09 -14.32
C VAL A 117 4.68 -4.39 -14.14
N VAL A 118 5.79 -5.10 -14.32
CA VAL A 118 7.10 -4.44 -14.44
C VAL A 118 7.03 -3.56 -15.69
N PRO A 119 7.22 -2.23 -15.57
CA PRO A 119 7.21 -1.37 -16.75
C PRO A 119 8.33 -1.81 -17.69
N GLU A 120 8.08 -1.75 -18.99
CA GLU A 120 9.14 -2.01 -19.96
C GLU A 120 10.31 -1.06 -19.67
N PRO A 121 11.55 -1.59 -19.61
CA PRO A 121 12.71 -0.75 -19.37
C PRO A 121 12.74 0.35 -20.44
N PRO A 122 13.04 1.60 -20.06
CA PRO A 122 13.12 2.68 -21.03
C PRO A 122 14.13 2.30 -22.11
N GLU A 123 13.78 2.56 -23.38
CA GLU A 123 14.69 2.33 -24.50
C GLU A 123 16.04 2.98 -24.17
N CYS A 124 17.09 2.16 -24.06
CA CYS A 124 18.44 2.65 -23.82
C CYS A 124 18.74 3.74 -24.86
N LEU A 125 18.79 5.00 -24.42
CA LEU A 125 19.35 6.08 -25.22
C LEU A 125 20.78 5.65 -25.53
N GLN A 126 21.02 5.26 -26.78
CA GLN A 126 22.34 4.88 -27.23
C GLN A 126 23.27 6.06 -26.91
N ASP A 127 24.28 5.82 -26.08
CA ASP A 127 25.36 6.76 -25.78
C ASP A 127 26.02 7.22 -27.09
N MET A 128 25.51 8.31 -27.65
CA MET A 128 26.04 8.91 -28.87
C MET A 128 27.35 9.67 -28.64
N ASP A 129 27.90 9.67 -27.43
CA ASP A 129 28.99 10.59 -27.08
C ASP A 129 30.42 10.03 -27.22
N ASN A 130 30.58 8.75 -27.54
CA ASN A 130 31.92 8.13 -27.56
C ASN A 130 32.69 8.27 -28.88
N LYS A 131 32.11 8.87 -29.93
CA LYS A 131 32.74 8.97 -31.27
C LYS A 131 33.29 10.37 -31.61
N GLN A 132 32.94 11.43 -30.90
CA GLN A 132 33.47 12.78 -31.21
C GLN A 132 34.85 13.07 -30.59
N TRP A 133 35.22 12.43 -29.48
CA TRP A 133 36.50 12.70 -28.80
C TRP A 133 37.74 12.18 -29.51
N ARG A 134 37.63 11.14 -30.37
CA ARG A 134 38.77 10.58 -31.11
C ARG A 134 39.23 11.43 -32.31
N LYS A 135 38.44 12.41 -32.76
CA LYS A 135 38.79 13.23 -33.94
C LYS A 135 39.53 14.55 -33.62
N LYS A 136 39.46 15.06 -32.39
CA LYS A 136 40.18 16.30 -32.02
C LYS A 136 41.66 16.10 -31.67
N ARG A 137 42.08 14.91 -31.23
CA ARG A 137 43.50 14.64 -30.88
C ARG A 137 44.45 14.49 -32.07
N ARG A 138 43.96 14.32 -33.29
CA ARG A 138 44.83 14.25 -34.50
C ARG A 138 45.15 15.61 -35.13
N LYS A 139 44.56 16.71 -34.64
CA LYS A 139 44.80 18.06 -35.18
C LYS A 139 45.74 18.93 -34.35
N PHE A 140 46.28 18.41 -33.25
CA PHE A 140 47.22 19.14 -32.38
C PHE A 140 48.62 18.48 -32.31
N LEU A 141 48.94 17.56 -33.24
CA LEU A 141 50.32 17.14 -33.51
C LEU A 141 50.66 17.53 -34.94
N LYS A 142 51.10 18.78 -35.12
CA LYS A 142 51.93 19.22 -36.23
C LYS A 142 52.72 20.44 -35.79
#